data_AF-A0A9E4KFD5-F1
#
_entry.id   AF-A0A9E4KFD5-F1
#
_cell.length_a   1.000
_cell.length_b   1.000
_cell.length_c   1.000
_cell.angle_alpha   90.00
_cell.angle_beta   90.00
_cell.angle_gamma   90.00
#
_symmetry.space_group_name_H-M   'P 1'
#
loop_
_entity.id
_entity.type
_entity.pdbx_description
1 polymer ?
#
loop_
_entity_poly.entity_id
_entity_poly.type
_entity_poly.pdbx_seq_one_letter_code
_entity_poly.pdbx_strand_id
1 'polypeptide(L)' 'MPLLEVTELGLQPYGDSWRAMQAFTDKRTPSTPDQLWLLQHPAVFTLGQAGKPEHILKPGEIPIVNSDRGGQVTYHGPG' A
#
# COMPACT_ATOMS: atom_id res chain seq x y z
N MET A 1 -21.58 6.75 15.06
CA MET A 1 -20.21 6.57 14.55
C MET A 1 -20.20 5.26 13.79
N PRO A 2 -19.75 5.21 12.52
CA PRO A 2 -19.59 3.93 11.83
C PRO A 2 -18.59 3.06 12.60
N LEU A 3 -18.79 1.74 12.57
CA LEU A 3 -17.90 0.77 13.19
C LEU A 3 -16.55 0.78 12.44
N LEU A 4 -15.43 0.68 13.17
CA LEU A 4 -14.11 0.45 12.60
C LEU A 4 -13.77 -1.04 12.72
N GLU A 5 -13.54 -1.71 11.60
CA GLU A 5 -13.09 -3.10 11.56
C GLU A 5 -11.58 -3.16 11.41
N VAL A 6 -10.90 -3.89 12.29
CA VAL A 6 -9.44 -4.08 12.24
C VAL A 6 -9.14 -5.50 11.77
N THR A 7 -8.29 -5.64 10.75
CA THR A 7 -7.91 -6.95 10.20
C THR A 7 -6.40 -7.07 10.08
N GLU A 8 -5.87 -8.20 10.57
CA GLU A 8 -4.46 -8.57 10.40
C GLU A 8 -4.32 -9.54 9.21
N LEU A 9 -3.57 -9.14 8.18
CA LEU A 9 -3.45 -9.89 6.91
C LEU A 9 -2.10 -10.61 6.74
N GLY A 10 -1.17 -10.41 7.67
CA GLY A 10 0.17 -11.00 7.60
C GLY A 10 1.00 -10.45 6.45
N LEU A 11 1.81 -11.29 5.81
CA LEU A 11 2.69 -10.91 4.70
C LEU A 11 1.91 -10.92 3.38
N GLN A 12 1.84 -9.78 2.68
CA GLN A 12 1.05 -9.61 1.47
C GLN A 12 1.86 -8.93 0.35
N PRO A 13 1.75 -9.35 -0.92
CA PRO A 13 2.30 -8.58 -2.03
C PRO A 13 1.69 -7.17 -2.08
N TYR A 14 2.52 -6.14 -2.28
CA TYR A 14 2.07 -4.74 -2.29
C TYR A 14 0.95 -4.49 -3.30
N GLY A 15 1.12 -4.99 -4.53
CA GLY A 15 0.15 -4.80 -5.60
C GLY A 15 -1.22 -5.43 -5.32
N ASP A 16 -1.26 -6.59 -4.64
CA ASP A 16 -2.51 -7.26 -4.29
C ASP A 16 -3.27 -6.49 -3.22
N SER A 17 -2.55 -6.07 -2.16
CA SER A 17 -3.13 -5.25 -1.09
C SER A 17 -3.64 -3.91 -1.63
N TRP A 18 -2.86 -3.26 -2.50
CA TRP A 18 -3.24 -1.97 -3.10
C TRP A 18 -4.48 -2.09 -3.98
N ARG A 19 -4.56 -3.09 -4.87
CA ARG A 19 -5.76 -3.36 -5.67
C ARG A 19 -6.97 -3.68 -4.80
N ALA A 20 -6.79 -4.44 -3.72
CA ALA A 20 -7.87 -4.75 -2.79
C ALA A 20 -8.37 -3.47 -2.07
N MET A 21 -7.46 -2.58 -1.66
CA MET A 21 -7.83 -1.28 -1.06
C MET A 21 -8.61 -0.39 -2.03
N GLN A 22 -8.18 -0.32 -3.29
CA GLN A 22 -8.89 0.41 -4.35
C GLN A 22 -10.28 -0.18 -4.57
N ALA A 23 -10.37 -1.50 -4.78
CA ALA A 23 -11.65 -2.19 -5.01
C ALA A 23 -12.60 -2.11 -3.81
N PHE A 24 -12.09 -2.10 -2.58
CA PHE A 24 -12.88 -1.84 -1.38
C PHE A 24 -13.45 -0.43 -1.43
N THR A 25 -12.58 0.57 -1.66
CA THR A 25 -12.94 1.99 -1.70
C THR A 25 -13.99 2.31 -2.75
N ASP A 26 -13.82 1.78 -3.98
CA ASP A 26 -14.74 2.00 -5.10
C ASP A 26 -16.16 1.45 -4.85
N LYS A 27 -16.28 0.41 -4.00
CA LYS A 27 -17.55 -0.25 -3.68
C LYS A 27 -18.18 0.26 -2.38
N ARG A 28 -17.55 1.23 -1.69
CA ARG A 28 -18.08 1.72 -0.42
C ARG A 28 -19.39 2.46 -0.61
N THR A 29 -20.26 2.27 0.36
CA THR A 29 -21.50 3.04 0.53
C THR A 29 -21.45 3.77 1.88
N PRO A 30 -22.35 4.72 2.15
CA PRO A 30 -22.41 5.39 3.46
C PRO A 30 -22.60 4.43 4.66
N SER A 31 -23.07 3.20 4.43
CA SER A 31 -23.23 2.17 5.47
C SER A 31 -22.06 1.19 5.56
N THR A 32 -21.07 1.27 4.67
CA THR A 32 -19.88 0.40 4.71
C THR A 32 -18.97 0.81 5.87
N PRO A 33 -18.69 -0.09 6.84
CA PRO A 33 -17.76 0.18 7.94
C PRO A 33 -16.39 0.64 7.43
N ASP A 34 -15.71 1.47 8.22
CA ASP A 34 -14.30 1.78 7.95
C ASP A 34 -13.45 0.55 8.26
N GLN A 35 -12.35 0.37 7.53
CA GLN A 35 -11.42 -0.74 7.75
C GLN A 35 -9.99 -0.25 7.99
N LEU A 36 -9.33 -0.87 8.96
CA LEU A 36 -7.89 -0.74 9.21
C LEU A 36 -7.21 -2.08 8.93
N TRP A 37 -6.35 -2.11 7.92
CA TRP A 37 -5.61 -3.31 7.54
C TRP A 37 -4.18 -3.24 8.06
N LEU A 38 -3.80 -4.24 8.87
CA LEU A 38 -2.46 -4.39 9.43
C LEU A 38 -1.77 -5.54 8.70
N LEU A 39 -0.61 -5.26 8.11
CA LEU A 39 0.10 -6.22 7.25
C LEU A 39 1.59 -5.87 7.17
N GLN A 40 2.34 -6.77 6.55
CA GLN A 40 3.71 -6.55 6.10
C GLN A 40 3.80 -6.83 4.60
N HIS A 41 4.82 -6.29 3.92
CA HIS A 41 5.07 -6.58 2.51
C HIS A 41 6.39 -7.32 2.34
N PRO A 42 6.53 -8.18 1.29
CA PRO A 42 7.84 -8.50 0.75
C PRO A 42 8.60 -7.21 0.40
N ALA A 43 9.94 -7.26 0.37
CA ALA A 43 10.77 -6.10 0.05
C ALA A 43 10.28 -5.38 -1.22
N VAL A 44 9.97 -4.10 -1.11
CA VAL A 44 9.44 -3.28 -2.21
C VAL A 44 9.77 -1.80 -2.00
N PHE A 45 10.15 -1.12 -3.06
CA PHE A 45 10.14 0.34 -3.11
C PHE A 45 8.82 0.82 -3.70
N THR A 46 8.20 1.81 -3.07
CA THR A 46 7.00 2.46 -3.64
C THR A 46 7.32 3.90 -3.96
N LEU A 47 6.94 4.34 -5.15
CA LEU A 47 7.10 5.71 -5.62
C LEU A 47 5.75 6.41 -5.55
N GLY A 48 5.63 7.44 -4.71
CA GLY A 48 4.42 8.27 -4.66
C GLY A 48 4.38 9.29 -5.80
N GLN A 49 3.30 10.06 -5.88
CA GLN A 49 3.04 11.02 -6.97
C GLN A 49 4.11 12.11 -7.14
N ALA A 50 4.80 12.49 -6.05
CA ALA A 50 5.90 13.46 -6.09
C ALA A 50 7.27 12.79 -6.24
N GLY A 51 7.29 11.46 -6.34
CA GLY A 51 8.50 10.68 -6.49
C GLY A 51 9.08 10.77 -7.89
N LYS A 52 10.41 10.83 -7.96
CA LYS A 52 11.16 10.74 -9.22
C LYS A 52 11.91 9.41 -9.24
N PRO A 53 11.95 8.68 -10.37
CA PRO A 53 12.74 7.46 -10.49
C PRO A 53 14.22 7.65 -10.10
N GLU A 54 14.74 8.86 -10.33
CA GLU A 54 16.11 9.28 -9.98
C GLU A 54 16.45 9.18 -8.49
N HIS A 55 15.45 9.22 -7.60
CA HIS A 55 15.66 9.12 -6.15
C HIS A 55 15.89 7.67 -5.69
N ILE A 56 15.71 6.68 -6.57
CA ILE A 56 15.94 5.28 -6.28
C ILE A 56 17.38 4.92 -6.68
N LEU A 57 18.27 4.92 -5.70
CA LEU A 57 19.68 4.60 -5.92
C LEU A 57 19.90 3.09 -5.78
N LYS A 58 20.28 2.43 -6.87
CA LYS A 58 20.69 1.00 -6.90
C LYS A 58 19.69 0.05 -6.23
N PRO A 59 18.47 -0.13 -6.79
CA PRO A 59 17.43 -0.97 -6.19
C PRO A 59 17.77 -2.46 -6.11
N GLY A 60 18.83 -2.91 -6.80
CA GLY A 60 19.14 -4.34 -6.92
C GLY A 60 17.98 -5.08 -7.60
N GLU A 61 17.51 -6.14 -6.95
CA GLU A 61 16.36 -6.94 -7.42
C GLU A 61 15.04 -6.56 -6.75
N ILE A 62 15.04 -5.52 -5.89
CA ILE A 62 13.82 -5.11 -5.18
C ILE A 62 12.87 -4.42 -6.17
N PRO A 63 11.61 -4.89 -6.29
CA PRO A 63 10.64 -4.30 -7.19
C PRO A 63 10.31 -2.86 -6.80
N ILE A 64 10.07 -2.03 -7.82
CA ILE A 64 9.61 -0.65 -7.67
C ILE A 64 8.18 -0.56 -8.17
N VAL A 65 7.26 -0.10 -7.32
CA VAL A 65 5.86 0.09 -7.66
C VAL A 65 5.50 1.57 -7.65
N ASN A 66 4.96 2.07 -8.76
CA ASN A 66 4.37 3.39 -8.81
C ASN A 66 2.99 3.35 -8.13
N SER A 67 2.83 4.17 -7.10
CA SER A 67 1.63 4.26 -6.29
C SER A 67 0.98 5.63 -6.45
N ASP A 68 -0.31 5.73 -6.13
CA ASP A 68 -1.07 6.98 -6.18
C ASP A 68 -1.01 7.79 -4.88
N ARG A 69 -0.32 7.30 -3.84
CA ARG A 69 -0.12 8.06 -2.60
C ARG A 69 0.70 9.33 -2.82
N GLY A 70 0.49 10.31 -1.96
CA GLY A 70 1.38 11.46 -1.84
C GLY A 70 2.80 11.07 -1.42
N GLY A 71 3.73 12.03 -1.53
CA GLY A 71 5.12 11.87 -1.13
C GLY A 71 6.04 11.30 -2.22
N GLN A 72 7.30 11.07 -1.85
CA GLN A 72 8.35 10.58 -2.74
C GLN A 72 8.48 9.03 -2.66
N VAL A 73 9.72 8.51 -2.65
CA VAL A 73 10.03 7.09 -2.46
C VAL A 73 9.93 6.68 -1.00
N THR A 74 9.47 5.46 -0.73
CA THR A 74 9.67 4.78 0.56
C THR A 74 9.92 3.28 0.34
N TYR A 75 10.36 2.60 1.39
CA TYR A 75 10.62 1.16 1.41
C TYR A 75 9.63 0.46 2.35
N HIS A 76 9.21 -0.74 1.96
CA HIS A 76 8.50 -1.68 2.84
C HIS A 76 9.16 -3.06 2.74
N GLY A 77 9.14 -3.81 3.84
CA GLY A 77 9.66 -5.17 3.92
C GLY A 77 9.18 -5.84 5.21
N PRO A 78 9.54 -7.12 5.44
CA PRO A 78 9.30 -7.78 6.71
C PRO A 78 10.03 -7.08 7.87
N GLY A 79 9.37 -6.91 9.02
CA GLY A 79 9.93 -6.22 10.20
C GLY A 79 8.92 -5.31 10.91
#